data_AF-B7QFB2-F1
#
_entry.id   AF-B7QFB2-F1
#
_cell.length_a   1.000
_cell.length_b   1.000
_cell.length_c   1.000
_cell.angle_alpha   90.00
_cell.angle_beta   90.00
_cell.angle_gamma   90.00
#
_symmetry.space_group_name_H-M   'P 1'
#
loop_
_entity.id
_entity.type
_entity.pdbx_description
1 polymer ?
#
loop_
_entity_poly.entity_id
_entity_poly.type
_entity_poly.pdbx_seq_one_letter_code
_entity_poly.pdbx_strand_id
1 'polypeptide(L)'
;MRLLWMRRTVKEAVDWGRVHHQLLPNVLNVEKTVDTRLVRELRQRGHRVSELSHWPNDVMILARGRDDRIYVTHDYRRQTNTDLDGE
;
A
#
# COMPACT_ATOMS: atom_id res chain seq x y z
N MET A 1 2.53 -9.02 5.25
CA MET A 1 2.76 -10.05 4.19
C MET A 1 3.97 -9.76 3.32
N ARG A 2 4.08 -8.58 2.70
CA ARG A 2 5.14 -8.32 1.69
C ARG A 2 6.57 -8.43 2.21
N LEU A 3 6.85 -7.82 3.37
CA LEU A 3 8.16 -7.90 4.02
C LEU A 3 8.47 -9.32 4.50
N LEU A 4 7.60 -9.88 5.37
CA LEU A 4 7.86 -11.15 6.04
C LEU A 4 7.79 -12.38 5.12
N TRP A 5 6.75 -12.48 4.28
CA TRP A 5 6.47 -13.71 3.51
C TRP A 5 6.88 -13.60 2.04
N MET A 6 6.81 -12.40 1.45
CA MET A 6 7.18 -12.19 0.04
C MET A 6 8.62 -11.70 -0.13
N ARG A 7 9.38 -11.60 0.97
CA ARG A 7 10.80 -11.21 1.00
C ARG A 7 11.08 -9.89 0.25
N ARG A 8 10.14 -8.95 0.30
CA ARG A 8 10.30 -7.61 -0.29
C ARG A 8 11.06 -6.70 0.66
N THR A 9 11.75 -5.71 0.11
CA THR A 9 12.39 -4.67 0.92
C THR A 9 11.34 -3.85 1.67
N VAL A 10 11.77 -3.12 2.70
CA VAL A 10 10.88 -2.24 3.47
C VAL A 10 10.19 -1.21 2.56
N LYS A 11 10.92 -0.62 1.60
CA LYS A 11 10.37 0.33 0.63
C LYS A 11 9.35 -0.31 -0.32
N GLU A 12 9.69 -1.45 -0.92
CA GLU A 12 8.78 -2.20 -1.78
C GLU A 12 7.52 -2.69 -1.05
N ALA A 13 7.60 -2.91 0.26
CA ALA A 13 6.46 -3.31 1.07
C ALA A 13 5.49 -2.16 1.33
N VAL A 14 6.01 -0.95 1.61
CA VAL A 14 5.20 0.26 1.89
C VAL A 14 4.61 0.86 0.61
N ASP A 15 5.39 0.92 -0.46
CA ASP A 15 4.96 1.57 -1.71
C ASP A 15 3.92 0.77 -2.49
N TRP A 16 3.89 -0.55 -2.29
CA TRP A 16 3.04 -1.42 -3.10
C TRP A 16 1.55 -1.08 -2.99
N GLY A 17 0.85 -1.25 -4.13
CA GLY A 17 -0.59 -1.05 -4.24
C GLY A 17 -1.40 -1.87 -3.23
N ARG A 18 -2.25 -1.17 -2.47
CA ARG A 18 -3.06 -1.78 -1.40
C ARG A 18 -4.43 -2.20 -1.91
N VAL A 19 -4.99 -3.22 -1.26
CA VAL A 19 -6.34 -3.70 -1.49
C VAL A 19 -7.03 -3.85 -0.13
N HIS A 20 -8.34 -3.60 -0.07
CA HIS A 20 -9.13 -3.66 1.15
C HIS A 20 -10.55 -4.16 0.88
N HIS A 21 -11.01 -5.12 1.66
CA HIS A 21 -12.39 -5.58 1.69
C HIS A 21 -12.73 -5.90 3.15
N GLN A 22 -13.89 -5.42 3.62
CA GLN A 22 -14.30 -5.51 5.03
C GLN A 22 -15.65 -6.21 5.20
N LEU A 23 -15.99 -7.10 4.27
CA LEU A 23 -17.28 -7.79 4.13
C LEU A 23 -18.44 -6.86 3.73
N LEU A 24 -18.68 -5.80 4.50
CA LEU A 24 -19.76 -4.82 4.28
C LEU A 24 -19.21 -3.38 4.17
N PRO A 25 -19.48 -2.64 3.08
CA PRO A 25 -20.17 -3.09 1.87
C PRO A 25 -19.36 -4.17 1.12
N ASN A 26 -20.03 -5.02 0.35
CA ASN A 26 -19.38 -6.07 -0.43
C ASN A 26 -18.70 -5.48 -1.68
N VAL A 27 -17.62 -4.75 -1.47
CA VAL A 27 -16.80 -4.07 -2.46
C VAL A 27 -15.33 -4.25 -2.08
N LEU A 28 -14.51 -4.62 -3.06
CA LEU A 28 -13.05 -4.66 -2.94
C LEU A 28 -12.49 -3.32 -3.40
N ASN A 29 -11.99 -2.53 -2.47
CA ASN A 29 -11.28 -1.29 -2.77
C ASN A 29 -9.84 -1.61 -3.18
N VAL A 30 -9.37 -0.99 -4.26
CA VAL A 30 -8.00 -1.15 -4.76
C VAL A 30 -7.38 0.20 -5.02
N GLU A 31 -6.08 0.34 -4.76
CA GLU A 31 -5.32 1.51 -5.18
C GLU A 31 -5.02 1.49 -6.69
N LYS A 32 -4.84 2.68 -7.26
CA LYS A 32 -4.42 2.87 -8.66
C LYS A 32 -3.11 2.17 -9.03
N THR A 33 -2.21 2.00 -8.06
CA THR A 33 -0.89 1.38 -8.26
C THR A 33 -0.94 -0.15 -8.26
N VAL A 34 -2.11 -0.75 -8.02
CA VAL A 34 -2.29 -2.20 -8.13
C VAL A 34 -2.24 -2.62 -9.60
N ASP A 35 -1.52 -3.71 -9.88
CA ASP A 35 -1.41 -4.28 -11.23
C ASP A 35 -2.80 -4.51 -11.86
N THR A 36 -3.02 -3.93 -13.05
CA THR A 36 -4.27 -4.04 -13.80
C THR A 36 -4.63 -5.48 -14.16
N ARG A 37 -3.63 -6.35 -14.31
CA ARG A 37 -3.84 -7.79 -14.49
C ARG A 37 -4.52 -8.40 -13.28
N LEU A 38 -4.04 -8.08 -12.08
CA LEU A 38 -4.64 -8.56 -10.83
C LEU A 38 -6.08 -8.05 -10.67
N VAL A 39 -6.33 -6.77 -10.99
CA VAL A 39 -7.67 -6.18 -10.97
C VAL A 39 -8.63 -6.93 -11.91
N ARG A 40 -8.20 -7.22 -13.14
CA ARG A 40 -8.99 -8.00 -14.11
C ARG A 40 -9.28 -9.40 -13.60
N GLU A 41 -8.27 -10.07 -13.06
CA GLU A 41 -8.37 -11.42 -12.50
C GLU A 41 -9.32 -11.49 -11.28
N LEU A 42 -9.37 -10.46 -10.45
CA LEU A 42 -10.31 -10.35 -9.34
C LEU A 42 -11.75 -10.14 -9.82
N ARG A 43 -11.96 -9.28 -10.83
CA ARG A 43 -13.28 -9.09 -11.45
C ARG A 43 -13.82 -10.38 -12.07
N GLN A 44 -12.96 -11.15 -12.76
CA GLN A 44 -13.34 -12.45 -13.34
C GLN A 44 -13.77 -13.48 -12.28
N ARG A 45 -13.25 -13.37 -11.05
CA ARG A 45 -13.64 -14.21 -9.90
C ARG A 45 -14.90 -13.70 -9.19
N GLY A 46 -15.54 -12.64 -9.69
CA GLY A 46 -16.79 -12.10 -9.14
C GLY A 46 -16.64 -10.97 -8.13
N HIS A 47 -15.43 -10.47 -7.87
CA HIS A 47 -15.25 -9.33 -6.97
C HIS A 47 -15.76 -8.04 -7.61
N ARG A 48 -16.57 -7.28 -6.85
CA ARG A 48 -16.94 -5.91 -7.17
C ARG A 48 -15.79 -4.98 -6.81
N VAL A 49 -14.94 -4.67 -7.80
CA VAL A 49 -13.73 -3.86 -7.58
C VAL A 49 -14.01 -2.37 -7.78
N SER A 50 -13.68 -1.56 -6.77
CA SER A 50 -13.71 -0.09 -6.80
C SER A 50 -12.29 0.44 -6.69
N GLU A 51 -11.88 1.30 -7.61
CA GLU A 51 -10.57 1.96 -7.56
C GLU A 51 -10.67 3.24 -6.73
N LEU A 52 -9.78 3.41 -5.76
CA LEU A 52 -9.70 4.63 -4.95
C LEU A 52 -8.66 5.58 -5.51
N SER A 53 -9.04 6.86 -5.67
CA SER A 53 -8.15 7.94 -6.07
C SER A 53 -7.14 8.32 -4.98
N HIS A 54 -7.53 8.13 -3.72
CA HIS A 54 -6.73 8.40 -2.54
C HIS A 54 -6.89 7.26 -1.54
N TRP A 55 -5.78 6.82 -0.94
CA TRP A 55 -5.79 5.82 0.13
C TRP A 55 -5.53 6.52 1.46
N PRO A 56 -6.45 6.43 2.43
CA PRO A 56 -6.43 7.30 3.61
C PRO A 56 -5.41 6.90 4.68
N ASN A 57 -4.69 5.78 4.50
CA ASN A 57 -3.83 5.22 5.53
C ASN A 57 -2.35 5.50 5.24
N ASP A 58 -1.62 5.88 6.28
CA ASP A 58 -0.17 6.05 6.32
C ASP A 58 0.48 4.89 7.08
N VAL A 59 1.63 4.43 6.60
CA VAL A 59 2.39 3.32 7.18
C VAL A 59 3.86 3.70 7.29
N MET A 60 4.36 3.74 8.52
CA MET A 60 5.80 3.79 8.82
C MET A 60 6.28 2.42 9.26
N ILE A 61 7.41 1.96 8.72
CA ILE A 61 8.02 0.67 9.07
C ILE A 61 9.45 0.90 9.54
N LEU A 62 9.80 0.25 10.64
CA LEU A 62 11.17 -0.01 11.08
C LEU A 62 11.37 -1.53 11.10
N ALA A 63 12.40 -2.02 10.40
CA ALA A 63 12.70 -3.44 10.34
C ALA A 63 14.20 -3.70 10.37
N ARG A 64 14.60 -4.78 11.04
CA ARG A 64 15.98 -5.26 11.02
C ARG A 64 16.20 -6.18 9.82
N GLY A 65 17.17 -5.84 8.99
CA GLY A 65 17.63 -6.65 7.87
C GLY A 65 18.42 -7.88 8.33
N ARG A 66 18.70 -8.78 7.38
CA ARG A 66 19.56 -9.95 7.64
C ARG A 66 21.03 -9.59 7.78
N ASP A 67 21.40 -8.41 7.31
CA ASP A 67 22.71 -7.77 7.47
C ASP A 67 22.83 -7.02 8.81
N ASP A 68 21.89 -7.25 9.74
CA ASP A 68 21.79 -6.62 11.06
C ASP A 68 21.60 -5.10 11.03
N ARG A 69 21.37 -4.51 9.85
CA ARG A 69 21.06 -3.09 9.70
C ARG A 69 19.59 -2.81 9.96
N ILE A 70 19.30 -1.61 10.43
CA ILE A 70 17.93 -1.13 10.59
C ILE A 70 17.52 -0.35 9.34
N TYR A 71 16.40 -0.74 8.76
CA TYR A 71 15.78 -0.07 7.62
C TYR A 71 14.50 0.63 8.09
N VAL A 72 14.37 1.90 7.71
CA VAL A 72 13.22 2.73 8.06
C VAL A 72 12.64 3.33 6.78
N THR A 73 11.31 3.35 6.68
CA THR A 73 10.61 4.08 5.63
C THR A 73 9.27 4.61 6.13
N HIS A 74 8.81 5.69 5.51
CA HIS A 74 7.47 6.26 5.70
C HIS A 74 6.70 6.18 4.38
N ASP A 75 5.37 6.30 4.45
CA ASP A 75 4.51 6.18 3.29
C ASP A 75 4.57 7.43 2.40
N TYR A 76 4.87 7.25 1.13
CA TYR A 76 4.83 8.35 0.16
C TYR A 76 3.42 8.92 -0.02
N ARG A 77 2.37 8.17 0.37
CA ARG A 77 0.96 8.61 0.30
C ARG A 77 0.62 9.69 1.32
N ARG A 78 1.43 9.84 2.37
CA ARG A 78 1.37 10.98 3.27
C ARG A 78 1.78 12.21 2.45
N GLN A 79 0.79 12.87 1.84
CA GLN A 79 1.02 14.15 1.18
C GLN A 79 1.57 15.10 2.23
N THR A 80 2.85 15.44 2.13
CA THR A 80 3.39 16.57 2.87
C THR A 80 2.83 17.81 2.21
N ASN A 81 1.81 18.43 2.81
CA ASN A 81 1.55 19.84 2.54
C ASN A 81 2.68 20.61 3.23
N THR A 82 3.83 20.68 2.56
CA THR A 82 4.97 21.47 3.03
C THR A 82 4.76 22.92 2.59
N ASP A 83 3.65 23.52 3.03
CA ASP A 83 3.63 24.96 3.26
C ASP A 83 4.38 25.16 4.59
N LEU A 84 5.71 25.16 4.50
CA LEU A 84 6.53 25.79 5.52
C LEU A 84 6.57 27.29 5.19
N ASP A 85 5.43 27.95 5.40
CA ASP A 85 5.43 29.37 5.69
C ASP A 85 6.03 29.52 7.11
N GLY A 86 7.34 29.78 7.16
CA GLY A 86 8.06 29.90 8.41
C GLY A 86 9.58 29.94 8.26
N GLU A 87 10.07 30.91 7.48
CA GLU A 87 11.21 31.82 7.74
C GLU A 87 11.68 32.51 6.45
#